data_AF-A0A935S4R6-F1
#
_entry.id   AF-A0A935S4R6-F1
#
_cell.length_a   1.000
_cell.length_b   1.000
_cell.length_c   1.000
_cell.angle_alpha   90.00
_cell.angle_beta   90.00
_cell.angle_gamma   90.00
#
_symmetry.space_group_name_H-M   'P 1'
#
loop_
_entity.id
_entity.type
_entity.pdbx_description
1 polymer ?
#
loop_
_entity_poly.entity_id
_entity_poly.type
_entity_poly.pdbx_seq_one_letter_code
_entity_poly.pdbx_strand_id
1 'polypeptide(L)' 'MRAKTGYINRARGYCGYVTTKTGKEVSFSILFNNYNCSAKEAKVKIEKFWWL' A
#
# COMPACT_ATOMS: atom_id res chain seq x y z
N MET A 1 -3.14 -6.88 -8.68
CA MET A 1 -3.11 -5.46 -8.26
C MET A 1 -2.10 -4.72 -9.13
N ARG A 2 -2.50 -3.64 -9.80
CA ARG A 2 -1.56 -2.77 -10.51
C ARG A 2 -1.42 -1.50 -9.68
N ALA A 3 -0.27 -1.31 -9.06
CA ALA A 3 -0.02 -0.21 -8.13
C ALA A 3 1.31 0.47 -8.43
N LYS A 4 1.31 1.80 -8.34
CA LYS A 4 2.53 2.59 -8.21
C LYS A 4 2.86 2.72 -6.72
N THR A 5 4.12 2.46 -6.39
CA THR A 5 4.66 2.67 -5.04
C THR A 5 5.48 3.94 -4.97
N GLY A 6 5.40 4.65 -3.85
CA GLY A 6 6.27 5.78 -3.52
C GLY A 6 6.88 5.61 -2.12
N TYR A 7 8.12 6.05 -1.95
CA TYR A 7 8.80 6.05 -0.66
C TYR A 7 9.63 7.31 -0.51
N ILE A 8 9.44 8.00 0.60
CA ILE A 8 10.33 9.04 1.15
C ILE A 8 10.49 8.73 2.64
N ASN A 9 11.55 9.21 3.30
CA ASN A 9 11.88 8.82 4.67
C ASN A 9 10.64 8.77 5.61
N ARG A 10 10.40 7.60 6.24
CA ARG A 10 9.23 7.33 7.12
C ARG A 10 7.84 7.51 6.49
N ALA A 11 7.74 7.60 5.17
CA ALA A 11 6.47 7.65 4.44
C ALA A 11 6.45 6.68 3.26
N ARG A 12 5.37 5.93 3.11
CA ARG A 12 5.20 4.97 2.01
C ARG A 12 3.79 5.06 1.45
N GLY A 13 3.70 5.24 0.13
CA GLY A 13 2.44 5.35 -0.60
C GLY A 13 2.23 4.21 -1.58
N TYR A 14 0.97 3.81 -1.75
CA TYR A 14 0.50 2.87 -2.76
C TYR A 14 -0.74 3.45 -3.42
N CYS A 15 -0.76 3.56 -4.75
CA CYS A 15 -1.94 3.97 -5.49
C CYS A 15 -2.11 3.16 -6.77
N GLY A 16 -3.34 3.01 -7.24
CA GLY A 16 -3.62 2.28 -8.48
C GLY A 16 -5.03 1.72 -8.52
N TYR A 17 -5.17 0.57 -9.18
CA TYR A 17 -6.44 -0.09 -9.39
C TYR A 17 -6.42 -1.54 -8.91
N VAL A 18 -7.55 -2.00 -8.38
CA VAL A 18 -7.76 -3.39 -7.97
C VAL A 18 -9.12 -3.88 -8.45
N THR A 19 -9.14 -5.11 -8.96
CA THR A 19 -10.38 -5.82 -9.26
C THR A 19 -10.86 -6.49 -7.99
N THR A 20 -12.06 -6.14 -7.55
CA THR A 20 -12.73 -6.75 -6.40
C THR A 20 -13.10 -8.21 -6.68
N LYS A 21 -13.42 -8.99 -5.63
CA LYS A 21 -13.86 -10.39 -5.78
C LYS A 21 -15.10 -10.54 -6.67
N THR A 22 -15.93 -9.50 -6.79
CA THR A 22 -17.13 -9.47 -7.65
C THR A 22 -16.86 -8.96 -9.07
N GLY A 23 -15.59 -8.72 -9.44
CA GLY A 23 -15.19 -8.29 -10.78
C GLY A 23 -15.23 -6.78 -11.03
N LYS A 24 -15.69 -5.97 -10.06
CA LYS A 24 -15.66 -4.50 -10.20
C LYS A 24 -14.25 -3.98 -10.07
N GLU A 25 -13.83 -3.09 -10.97
CA GLU A 25 -12.59 -2.33 -10.83
C GLU A 25 -12.80 -1.13 -9.90
N VAL A 26 -11.91 -0.95 -8.93
CA VAL A 26 -11.91 0.20 -8.03
C VAL A 26 -10.52 0.84 -8.01
N SER A 27 -10.48 2.17 -7.94
CA SER A 27 -9.26 2.92 -7.69
C SER A 27 -8.97 3.01 -6.19
N PHE A 28 -7.70 3.08 -5.83
CA PHE A 28 -7.27 3.27 -4.44
C PHE A 28 -6.02 4.16 -4.37
N SER A 29 -5.86 4.83 -3.23
CA SER A 29 -4.65 5.57 -2.87
C SER A 29 -4.49 5.54 -1.35
N ILE A 30 -3.33 5.13 -0.86
CA ILE A 30 -3.04 4.99 0.56
C ILE A 30 -1.65 5.54 0.84
N LEU A 31 -1.55 6.35 1.90
CA LEU A 31 -0.30 6.85 2.43
C LEU A 31 -0.14 6.44 3.90
N PHE A 32 1.00 5.81 4.18
CA PHE A 32 1.45 5.49 5.53
C PHE A 32 2.56 6.46 5.89
N ASN A 33 2.30 7.36 6.84
CA ASN A 33 3.23 8.39 7.27
C ASN A 33 3.73 8.15 8.69
N ASN A 34 4.93 8.65 8.97
CA ASN A 34 5.55 8.68 10.29
C ASN A 34 5.63 7.31 11.00
N TYR A 35 5.80 6.22 10.24
CA TYR A 35 5.93 4.89 10.84
C TYR A 35 7.19 4.80 11.71
N ASN A 36 7.10 4.07 12.81
CA ASN A 36 8.13 4.00 13.85
C ASN A 36 9.07 2.78 13.73
N CYS A 37 9.02 2.06 12.60
CA CYS A 37 9.88 0.90 12.32
C CYS A 37 10.76 1.16 11.09
N SER A 38 11.63 0.21 10.75
CA SER A 38 12.44 0.32 9.56
C SER A 38 11.59 0.31 8.28
N ALA A 39 12.09 0.89 7.20
CA ALA A 39 11.40 0.90 5.91
C ALA A 39 11.08 -0.52 5.38
N LYS A 40 11.92 -1.51 5.74
CA LYS A 40 11.72 -2.93 5.43
C LYS A 40 10.54 -3.51 6.21
N GLU A 41 10.51 -3.30 7.52
CA GLU A 41 9.40 -3.76 8.36
C GLU A 41 8.09 -3.10 7.98
N ALA A 42 8.10 -1.80 7.71
CA ALA A 42 6.93 -1.06 7.23
C ALA A 42 6.38 -1.66 5.94
N LYS A 43 7.24 -1.96 4.96
CA LYS A 43 6.84 -2.63 3.71
C LYS A 43 6.14 -3.97 3.99
N VAL A 44 6.75 -4.83 4.80
CA VAL A 44 6.17 -6.15 5.12
C VAL A 44 4.83 -6.03 5.85
N LYS A 45 4.72 -5.10 6.83
CA LYS A 45 3.48 -4.86 7.57
C LYS A 45 2.37 -4.32 6.66
N ILE A 46 2.68 -3.38 5.77
CA ILE A 46 1.71 -2.80 4.84
C ILE A 46 1.25 -3.83 3.81
N GLU A 47 2.16 -4.62 3.27
CA GLU A 47 1.81 -5.71 2.36
C GLU A 47 0.88 -6.70 3.05
N LYS A 48 1.16 -7.10 4.31
CA LYS A 48 0.26 -7.95 5.11
C LYS A 48 -1.11 -7.30 5.36
N PHE A 49 -1.17 -6.01 5.67
CA PHE A 49 -2.42 -5.27 5.85
C PHE A 49 -3.31 -5.34 4.59
N TRP A 50 -2.71 -5.43 3.41
CA TRP A 50 -3.41 -5.54 2.13
C TRP A 50 -3.95 -6.95 1.80
N TRP A 51 -3.41 -7.99 2.46
CA TRP A 51 -3.82 -9.39 2.27
C TRP A 51 -4.85 -9.89 3.30
N LEU A 52 -5.37 -8.99 4.16
CA LEU A 52 -6.55 -9.22 5.00
C LEU A 52 -7.81 -8.76 4.26
#